data_AF-M6UQH9-F1
#
_entry.id   AF-M6UQH9-F1
#
_cell.length_a   1.000
_cell.length_b   1.000
_cell.length_c   1.000
_cell.angle_alpha   90.00
_cell.angle_beta   90.00
_cell.angle_gamma   90.00
#
_symmetry.space_group_name_H-M   'P 1'
#
loop_
_entity.id
_entity.type
_entity.pdbx_description
1 polymer ?
#
loop_
_entity_poly.entity_id
_entity_poly.type
_entity_poly.pdbx_seq_one_letter_code
_entity_poly.pdbx_strand_id
1 'polypeptide(L)'
;MSSPILFLLPFFILYLPIQYWIGSKGIGGVILTGILLCVPILFWFQKRRSQMSFPSSILPGILIFYWSLFIFTEGIFYTSTALDSFFLGDFDYTAQTRMIVPTIDGKFFQTQYYGSDENANFLSHHMTPGILLLTPFPILFGSELGFGIGIFFFASITIPLLYHYLRTCSVSEELSLCGSLLWAGSSSFYRLNHSLHFEVLVPLLCLCVFIGIQRRKFWIVCVSLCFLLGIKEDLPIYFAALAIFLIPADKKRKKEWIFVFSTCVFYYFIIFPILNERAGISAERNWKEYWDAENKNPISIFLNYIQNPDNRFQYWKGIRDLSLEWGFWNLTGGWILFPFFCLYSAFRLSVHPWVRDLYSYYVYPLIPFLILFLKTGTVWIRDRTDNSKTKFLSSVSKEKKLVFILILTFFLSIYRNSKETEYPIVLSPKPNQAIELKDILKHIPEGNSVSAGFHLSPFVSLKNPVYPIRENREWKEWILLDREYNSPYLSSVQILNRIDADVHKGKLRWVRKTNRFCLLRSNTKFSGP
;
A
#
# COMPACT_ATOMS: atom_id res chain seq x y z
N MET A 1 17.54 -20.08 30.01
CA MET A 1 18.18 -18.91 29.39
C MET A 1 17.09 -17.93 29.00
N SER A 2 17.16 -16.68 29.47
CA SER A 2 16.20 -15.64 29.10
C SER A 2 16.37 -15.29 27.61
N SER A 3 15.32 -15.45 26.81
CA SER A 3 15.35 -15.09 25.39
C SER A 3 15.68 -13.60 25.24
N PRO A 4 16.52 -13.22 24.25
CA PRO A 4 16.82 -11.83 23.95
C PRO A 4 15.58 -10.94 23.70
N ILE A 5 14.42 -11.53 23.39
CA ILE A 5 13.18 -10.78 23.14
C ILE A 5 12.71 -10.00 24.38
N LEU A 6 12.94 -10.51 25.59
CA LEU A 6 12.38 -9.92 26.81
C LEU A 6 12.88 -8.49 27.08
N PHE A 7 14.10 -8.16 26.68
CA PHE A 7 14.66 -6.81 26.87
C PHE A 7 14.22 -5.81 25.79
N LEU A 8 13.81 -6.30 24.61
CA LEU A 8 13.24 -5.46 23.55
C LEU A 8 11.74 -5.25 23.74
N LEU A 9 11.11 -5.90 24.71
CA LEU A 9 9.67 -5.89 24.87
C LEU A 9 9.05 -4.49 24.98
N PRO A 10 9.59 -3.53 25.78
CA PRO A 10 9.05 -2.17 25.81
C PRO A 10 9.12 -1.49 24.45
N PHE A 11 10.22 -1.67 23.72
CA PHE A 11 10.40 -1.15 22.37
C PHE A 11 9.40 -1.80 21.40
N PHE A 12 9.27 -3.12 21.43
CA PHE A 12 8.35 -3.89 20.58
C PHE A 12 6.88 -3.51 20.77
N ILE A 13 6.46 -3.19 22.00
CA ILE A 13 5.09 -2.76 22.29
C ILE A 13 4.84 -1.34 21.78
N LEU A 14 5.79 -0.43 22.00
CA LEU A 14 5.60 1.01 21.76
C LEU A 14 6.02 1.47 20.37
N TYR A 15 6.76 0.66 19.61
CA TYR A 15 7.30 1.06 18.31
C TYR A 15 6.21 1.47 17.32
N LEU A 16 5.23 0.60 17.02
CA LEU A 16 4.17 0.94 16.05
C LEU A 16 3.24 2.07 16.53
N PRO A 17 2.73 2.07 17.78
CA PRO A 17 1.88 3.18 18.26
C PRO A 17 2.54 4.55 18.14
N ILE A 18 3.79 4.69 18.57
CA ILE A 18 4.49 5.98 18.47
C ILE A 18 4.75 6.32 17.01
N GLN A 19 5.19 5.35 16.21
CA GLN A 19 5.52 5.56 14.81
C GLN A 19 4.30 5.96 13.95
N TYR A 20 3.12 5.40 14.20
CA TYR A 20 1.91 5.63 13.40
C TYR A 20 1.06 6.82 13.91
N TRP A 21 1.09 7.14 15.20
CA TRP A 21 0.25 8.23 15.73
C TRP A 21 1.00 9.54 15.95
N ILE A 22 2.27 9.46 16.37
CA ILE A 22 3.10 10.64 16.65
C ILE A 22 4.08 10.90 15.50
N GLY A 23 4.51 9.84 14.84
CA GLY A 23 5.60 9.88 13.87
C GLY A 23 6.96 9.88 14.54
N SER A 24 7.99 9.56 13.77
CA SER A 24 9.37 9.61 14.26
C SER A 24 9.96 11.02 14.20
N LYS A 25 9.27 11.99 13.60
CA LYS A 25 9.71 13.40 13.56
C LYS A 25 9.44 14.07 14.90
N GLY A 26 10.43 14.77 15.45
CA GLY A 26 10.28 15.47 16.73
C GLY A 26 10.24 14.51 17.93
N ILE A 27 9.26 14.67 18.82
CA ILE A 27 9.23 14.01 20.13
C ILE A 27 9.10 12.48 20.04
N GLY A 28 8.36 11.95 19.07
CA GLY A 28 8.16 10.50 18.93
C GLY A 28 9.46 9.76 18.64
N GLY A 29 10.30 10.29 17.75
CA GLY A 29 11.63 9.72 17.47
C GLY A 29 12.57 9.76 18.67
N VAL A 30 12.52 10.85 19.47
CA VAL A 30 13.30 10.97 20.72
C VAL A 30 12.84 9.91 21.72
N ILE A 31 11.54 9.72 21.90
CA ILE A 31 10.99 8.69 22.80
C ILE A 31 11.43 7.30 22.35
N LEU A 32 11.25 6.95 21.07
CA LEU A 32 11.64 5.64 20.53
C LEU A 32 13.14 5.38 20.68
N THR A 33 13.97 6.38 20.38
CA THR A 33 15.42 6.29 20.53
C THR A 33 15.79 6.11 22.01
N GLY A 34 15.16 6.86 22.92
CA GLY A 34 15.37 6.73 24.36
C GLY A 34 15.05 5.33 24.87
N ILE A 35 13.87 4.79 24.51
CA ILE A 35 13.46 3.43 24.87
C ILE A 35 14.48 2.41 24.33
N LEU A 36 14.91 2.56 23.08
CA LEU A 36 15.87 1.66 22.44
C LEU A 36 17.25 1.71 23.11
N LEU A 37 17.72 2.89 23.53
CA LEU A 37 18.99 3.07 24.23
C LEU A 37 18.95 2.61 25.69
N CYS A 38 17.77 2.47 26.30
CA CYS A 38 17.61 1.87 27.62
C CYS A 38 17.72 0.33 27.60
N VAL A 39 17.62 -0.31 26.44
CA VAL A 39 17.66 -1.78 26.28
C VAL A 39 18.92 -2.43 26.89
N PRO A 40 20.15 -1.92 26.67
CA PRO A 40 21.35 -2.49 27.28
C PRO A 40 21.35 -2.45 28.81
N ILE A 41 20.75 -1.40 29.40
CA ILE A 41 20.62 -1.23 30.84
C ILE A 41 19.66 -2.27 31.40
N LEU A 42 18.49 -2.43 30.78
CA LEU A 42 17.50 -3.45 31.13
C LEU A 42 18.09 -4.87 31.02
N PHE A 43 18.84 -5.13 29.95
CA PHE A 43 19.54 -6.40 29.74
C PHE A 43 20.55 -6.70 30.88
N TRP A 44 21.30 -5.70 31.32
CA TRP A 44 22.26 -5.84 32.41
C TRP A 44 21.59 -6.10 33.77
N PHE A 45 20.55 -5.35 34.10
CA PHE A 45 19.80 -5.52 35.36
C PHE A 45 19.12 -6.89 35.45
N GLN A 46 18.48 -7.34 34.37
CA GLN A 46 17.77 -8.63 34.37
C GLN A 46 18.71 -9.82 34.47
N LYS A 47 19.88 -9.77 33.81
CA LYS A 47 20.92 -10.81 33.93
C LYS A 47 21.43 -10.97 35.36
N ARG A 48 21.46 -9.89 36.15
CA ARG A 48 21.82 -9.92 37.58
C ARG A 48 20.73 -10.52 38.47
N ARG A 49 19.45 -10.44 38.09
CA ARG A 49 18.32 -10.73 38.98
C ARG A 49 17.69 -12.13 38.82
N SER A 50 18.14 -12.95 37.87
CA SER A 50 17.72 -14.37 37.62
C SER A 50 16.22 -14.73 37.60
N GLN A 51 15.27 -13.79 37.79
CA GLN A 51 13.93 -14.13 38.31
C GLN A 51 12.72 -13.93 37.39
N MET A 52 12.85 -13.51 36.13
CA MET A 52 11.67 -13.43 35.25
C MET A 52 11.64 -14.57 34.23
N SER A 53 10.95 -15.65 34.60
CA SER A 53 10.54 -16.73 33.69
C SER A 53 9.16 -16.43 33.11
N PHE A 54 9.09 -15.60 32.07
CA PHE A 54 7.91 -15.58 31.20
C PHE A 54 7.93 -16.84 30.31
N PRO A 55 6.78 -17.46 30.00
CA PRO A 55 6.71 -18.55 29.04
C PRO A 55 7.20 -18.05 27.67
N SER A 56 8.45 -18.38 27.32
CA SER A 56 9.12 -17.80 26.15
C SER A 56 8.51 -18.22 24.82
N SER A 57 7.75 -19.31 24.79
CA SER A 57 7.11 -19.85 23.57
C SER A 57 5.85 -19.11 23.12
N ILE A 58 5.15 -18.42 24.03
CA ILE A 58 3.87 -17.77 23.73
C ILE A 58 4.06 -16.31 23.28
N LEU A 59 5.14 -15.67 23.76
CA LEU A 59 5.41 -14.25 23.55
C LEU A 59 5.47 -13.82 22.06
N PRO A 60 6.12 -14.58 21.13
CA PRO A 60 6.11 -14.20 19.73
C PRO A 60 4.71 -14.15 19.11
N GLY A 61 3.85 -15.10 19.47
CA GLY A 61 2.47 -15.13 18.98
C GLY A 61 1.66 -13.93 19.47
N ILE A 62 1.81 -13.55 20.75
CA ILE A 62 1.15 -12.37 21.32
C ILE A 62 1.59 -11.09 20.62
N LEU A 63 2.90 -10.91 20.39
CA LEU A 63 3.43 -9.71 19.74
C LEU A 63 2.96 -9.57 18.29
N ILE A 64 3.00 -10.66 17.53
CA ILE A 64 2.51 -10.69 16.15
C ILE A 64 1.01 -10.38 16.10
N PHE A 65 0.21 -10.99 16.99
CA PHE A 65 -1.22 -10.71 17.09
C PHE A 65 -1.48 -9.25 17.46
N TYR A 66 -0.76 -8.71 18.43
CA TYR A 66 -0.84 -7.31 18.84
C TYR A 66 -0.53 -6.36 17.69
N TRP A 67 0.56 -6.56 16.95
CA TRP A 67 0.92 -5.70 15.82
C TRP A 67 -0.11 -5.77 14.69
N SER A 68 -0.62 -6.97 14.37
CA SER A 68 -1.70 -7.14 13.40
C SER A 68 -2.96 -6.40 13.83
N LEU A 69 -3.39 -6.57 15.08
CA LEU A 69 -4.58 -5.92 15.61
C LEU A 69 -4.40 -4.39 15.65
N PHE A 70 -3.20 -3.91 16.00
CA PHE A 70 -2.87 -2.49 15.98
C PHE A 70 -3.03 -1.91 14.57
N ILE A 71 -2.38 -2.50 13.55
CA ILE A 71 -2.48 -2.01 12.16
C ILE A 71 -3.92 -2.09 11.64
N PHE A 72 -4.65 -3.15 11.96
CA PHE A 72 -6.05 -3.28 11.55
C PHE A 72 -6.93 -2.19 12.17
N THR A 73 -6.79 -1.99 13.48
CA THR A 73 -7.59 -1.02 14.24
C THR A 73 -7.26 0.41 13.83
N GLU A 74 -5.97 0.73 13.72
CA GLU A 74 -5.47 2.02 13.26
C GLU A 74 -6.00 2.34 11.86
N GLY A 75 -6.00 1.35 10.95
CA GLY A 75 -6.55 1.49 9.62
C GLY A 75 -8.03 1.82 9.53
N ILE A 76 -8.85 1.28 10.44
CA ILE A 76 -10.27 1.64 10.55
C ILE A 76 -10.41 3.10 10.94
N PHE A 77 -9.65 3.55 11.95
CA PHE A 77 -9.64 4.95 12.39
C PHE A 77 -9.13 5.88 11.30
N TYR A 78 -8.06 5.51 10.59
CA TYR A 78 -7.53 6.27 9.46
C TYR A 78 -8.57 6.41 8.35
N THR A 79 -9.20 5.31 7.92
CA THR A 79 -10.21 5.34 6.85
C THR A 79 -11.39 6.23 7.21
N SER A 80 -11.88 6.15 8.46
CA SER A 80 -12.95 7.02 8.94
C SER A 80 -12.53 8.49 8.99
N THR A 81 -11.31 8.77 9.47
CA THR A 81 -10.78 10.14 9.54
C THR A 81 -10.55 10.71 8.14
N ALA A 82 -10.13 9.88 7.18
CA ALA A 82 -9.94 10.25 5.78
C ALA A 82 -11.28 10.57 5.11
N LEU A 83 -12.34 9.81 5.42
CA LEU A 83 -13.71 10.12 4.99
C LEU A 83 -14.13 11.49 5.52
N ASP A 84 -14.03 11.72 6.83
CA ASP A 84 -14.46 12.98 7.47
C ASP A 84 -13.57 14.17 7.06
N SER A 85 -12.38 13.92 6.51
CA SER A 85 -11.52 14.93 5.89
C SER A 85 -11.85 15.22 4.43
N PHE A 86 -12.85 14.54 3.86
CA PHE A 86 -13.20 14.55 2.42
C PHE A 86 -12.09 14.03 1.50
N PHE A 87 -11.12 13.33 2.06
CA PHE A 87 -9.90 12.92 1.38
C PHE A 87 -10.12 11.67 0.50
N LEU A 88 -11.08 10.81 0.86
CA LEU A 88 -11.37 9.58 0.10
C LEU A 88 -11.87 9.83 -1.33
N GLY A 89 -12.37 11.02 -1.65
CA GLY A 89 -12.76 11.33 -3.02
C GLY A 89 -11.64 11.89 -3.89
N ASP A 90 -10.54 12.35 -3.28
CA ASP A 90 -9.30 12.70 -4.00
C ASP A 90 -8.47 11.44 -4.29
N PHE A 91 -8.75 10.34 -3.59
CA PHE A 91 -8.21 9.02 -3.92
C PHE A 91 -9.10 8.27 -4.92
N ASP A 92 -8.47 7.36 -5.67
CA ASP A 92 -9.16 6.35 -6.48
C ASP A 92 -10.05 5.40 -5.64
N TYR A 93 -10.04 5.54 -4.32
CA TYR A 93 -10.85 4.79 -3.35
C TYR A 93 -12.31 4.63 -3.77
N THR A 94 -12.98 5.73 -4.10
CA THR A 94 -14.42 5.71 -4.38
C THR A 94 -14.71 4.97 -5.67
N ALA A 95 -13.87 5.17 -6.69
CA ALA A 95 -13.99 4.51 -7.96
C ALA A 95 -13.76 2.99 -7.84
N GLN A 96 -12.73 2.59 -7.09
CA GLN A 96 -12.44 1.19 -6.77
C GLN A 96 -13.60 0.56 -5.98
N THR A 97 -14.07 1.21 -4.92
CA THR A 97 -15.17 0.71 -4.08
C THR A 97 -16.46 0.54 -4.89
N ARG A 98 -16.84 1.55 -5.66
CA ARG A 98 -18.09 1.55 -6.45
C ARG A 98 -18.04 0.71 -7.70
N MET A 99 -16.87 0.31 -8.17
CA MET A 99 -16.75 -0.71 -9.22
C MET A 99 -16.99 -2.12 -8.67
N ILE A 100 -16.62 -2.36 -7.41
CA ILE A 100 -16.75 -3.66 -6.76
C ILE A 100 -18.19 -3.92 -6.31
N VAL A 101 -18.92 -2.92 -5.83
CA VAL A 101 -20.30 -3.11 -5.30
C VAL A 101 -21.32 -3.58 -6.36
N PRO A 102 -21.34 -3.08 -7.62
CA PRO A 102 -22.22 -3.55 -8.69
C PRO A 102 -21.96 -4.99 -9.16
N THR A 103 -20.96 -5.69 -8.61
CA THR A 103 -20.76 -7.13 -8.88
C THR A 103 -21.97 -7.98 -8.47
N ILE A 104 -22.84 -7.46 -7.58
CA ILE A 104 -24.10 -8.11 -7.19
C ILE A 104 -25.11 -8.10 -8.35
N ASP A 105 -25.06 -7.10 -9.24
CA ASP A 105 -26.01 -6.93 -10.36
C ASP A 105 -25.47 -7.44 -11.71
N GLY A 106 -24.35 -8.19 -11.70
CA GLY A 106 -23.75 -8.79 -12.90
C GLY A 106 -22.96 -7.82 -13.81
N LYS A 107 -22.84 -6.55 -13.43
CA LYS A 107 -22.09 -5.52 -14.17
C LYS A 107 -20.64 -5.42 -13.67
N PHE A 108 -19.89 -6.51 -13.86
CA PHE A 108 -18.49 -6.62 -13.40
C PHE A 108 -17.61 -5.51 -13.97
N PHE A 109 -16.79 -4.92 -13.10
CA PHE A 109 -15.77 -3.92 -13.45
C PHE A 109 -16.30 -2.62 -14.08
N GLN A 110 -17.62 -2.43 -14.14
CA GLN A 110 -18.20 -1.20 -14.68
C GLN A 110 -18.06 -0.04 -13.70
N THR A 111 -17.64 1.12 -14.19
CA THR A 111 -17.40 2.31 -13.36
C THR A 111 -17.83 3.59 -14.07
N GLN A 112 -18.26 4.56 -13.27
CA GLN A 112 -18.65 5.90 -13.76
C GLN A 112 -17.49 6.91 -13.71
N TYR A 113 -16.37 6.52 -13.09
CA TYR A 113 -15.27 7.42 -12.73
C TYR A 113 -14.16 7.46 -13.76
N TYR A 114 -13.93 6.35 -14.46
CA TYR A 114 -12.91 6.25 -15.49
C TYR A 114 -13.56 6.26 -16.89
N GLY A 115 -12.78 6.62 -17.91
CA GLY A 115 -13.24 6.65 -19.30
C GLY A 115 -13.90 7.96 -19.74
N SER A 116 -14.04 8.10 -21.07
CA SER A 116 -14.82 9.17 -21.72
C SER A 116 -16.31 8.97 -21.47
N ASP A 117 -16.78 7.73 -21.61
CA ASP A 117 -18.19 7.37 -21.51
C ASP A 117 -18.62 7.16 -20.07
N GLU A 118 -19.93 7.28 -19.83
CA GLU A 118 -20.54 6.75 -18.60
C GLU A 118 -20.59 5.23 -18.75
N ASN A 119 -20.18 4.48 -17.72
CA ASN A 119 -20.07 3.01 -17.73
C ASN A 119 -18.83 2.41 -18.42
N ALA A 120 -17.66 3.02 -18.28
CA ALA A 120 -16.42 2.40 -18.77
C ALA A 120 -16.09 1.10 -18.01
N ASN A 121 -15.33 0.23 -18.65
CA ASN A 121 -14.75 -0.94 -17.99
C ASN A 121 -13.47 -0.55 -17.26
N PHE A 122 -13.43 -0.70 -15.94
CA PHE A 122 -12.25 -0.42 -15.14
C PHE A 122 -11.03 -1.24 -15.58
N LEU A 123 -11.23 -2.47 -16.09
CA LEU A 123 -10.13 -3.30 -16.54
C LEU A 123 -9.41 -2.73 -17.77
N SER A 124 -10.04 -1.83 -18.54
CA SER A 124 -9.34 -1.15 -19.63
C SER A 124 -8.35 -0.11 -19.11
N HIS A 125 -8.58 0.40 -17.90
CA HIS A 125 -7.74 1.39 -17.24
C HIS A 125 -6.69 0.75 -16.32
N HIS A 126 -7.10 -0.27 -15.55
CA HIS A 126 -6.23 -1.06 -14.68
C HIS A 126 -6.56 -2.53 -14.87
N MET A 127 -5.65 -3.31 -15.43
CA MET A 127 -5.86 -4.76 -15.58
C MET A 127 -5.63 -5.46 -14.23
N THR A 128 -6.61 -5.35 -13.35
CA THR A 128 -6.55 -5.81 -11.95
C THR A 128 -7.75 -6.67 -11.53
N PRO A 129 -8.02 -7.81 -12.20
CA PRO A 129 -9.11 -8.70 -11.78
C PRO A 129 -8.97 -9.19 -10.32
N GLY A 130 -7.76 -9.24 -9.78
CA GLY A 130 -7.47 -9.64 -8.40
C GLY A 130 -7.96 -8.68 -7.33
N ILE A 131 -8.36 -7.45 -7.69
CA ILE A 131 -9.05 -6.51 -6.78
C ILE A 131 -10.31 -7.11 -6.17
N LEU A 132 -10.92 -8.10 -6.84
CA LEU A 132 -12.11 -8.79 -6.36
C LEU A 132 -11.91 -9.52 -5.01
N LEU A 133 -10.66 -9.76 -4.58
CA LEU A 133 -10.37 -10.24 -3.23
C LEU A 133 -10.84 -9.27 -2.12
N LEU A 134 -11.01 -7.98 -2.45
CA LEU A 134 -11.53 -6.96 -1.54
C LEU A 134 -13.06 -6.89 -1.52
N THR A 135 -13.75 -7.56 -2.45
CA THR A 135 -15.22 -7.52 -2.59
C THR A 135 -16.03 -7.90 -1.36
N PRO A 136 -15.62 -8.92 -0.57
CA PRO A 136 -16.39 -9.27 0.62
C PRO A 136 -16.54 -8.11 1.62
N PHE A 137 -15.59 -7.18 1.69
CA PHE A 137 -15.60 -6.15 2.73
C PHE A 137 -16.66 -5.05 2.48
N PRO A 138 -16.69 -4.36 1.32
CA PRO A 138 -17.79 -3.43 1.02
C PRO A 138 -19.18 -4.08 1.12
N ILE A 139 -19.31 -5.35 0.73
CA ILE A 139 -20.58 -6.08 0.79
C ILE A 139 -21.00 -6.40 2.23
N LEU A 140 -20.10 -6.99 3.03
CA LEU A 140 -20.40 -7.41 4.41
C LEU A 140 -20.63 -6.22 5.34
N PHE A 141 -19.85 -5.15 5.19
CA PHE A 141 -19.96 -3.97 6.05
C PHE A 141 -21.04 -3.00 5.57
N GLY A 142 -21.45 -3.06 4.30
CA GLY A 142 -22.49 -2.19 3.73
C GLY A 142 -22.21 -0.70 3.88
N SER A 143 -20.94 -0.31 4.05
CA SER A 143 -20.52 1.05 4.39
C SER A 143 -19.46 1.56 3.43
N GLU A 144 -19.39 2.88 3.33
CA GLU A 144 -18.35 3.62 2.63
C GLU A 144 -16.94 3.34 3.15
N LEU A 145 -16.80 2.72 4.33
CA LEU A 145 -15.51 2.34 4.91
C LEU A 145 -15.07 0.93 4.52
N GLY A 146 -15.99 0.10 4.02
CA GLY A 146 -15.77 -1.34 3.83
C GLY A 146 -14.54 -1.67 2.99
N PHE A 147 -14.27 -0.92 1.92
CA PHE A 147 -13.08 -1.14 1.09
C PHE A 147 -11.78 -0.90 1.85
N GLY A 148 -11.72 0.17 2.66
CA GLY A 148 -10.59 0.49 3.53
C GLY A 148 -10.38 -0.56 4.62
N ILE A 149 -11.46 -1.07 5.20
CA ILE A 149 -11.40 -2.21 6.14
C ILE A 149 -10.73 -3.42 5.48
N GLY A 150 -11.08 -3.72 4.22
CA GLY A 150 -10.46 -4.80 3.44
C GLY A 150 -8.95 -4.59 3.23
N ILE A 151 -8.55 -3.37 2.86
CA ILE A 151 -7.13 -3.02 2.68
C ILE A 151 -6.33 -3.28 3.97
N PHE A 152 -6.81 -2.77 5.11
CA PHE A 152 -6.10 -2.93 6.37
C PHE A 152 -6.20 -4.35 6.94
N PHE A 153 -7.24 -5.10 6.62
CA PHE A 153 -7.29 -6.53 6.91
C PHE A 153 -6.13 -7.26 6.24
N PHE A 154 -5.91 -7.06 4.93
CA PHE A 154 -4.82 -7.72 4.22
C PHE A 154 -3.44 -7.20 4.64
N ALA A 155 -3.31 -5.91 4.95
CA ALA A 155 -2.09 -5.38 5.55
C ALA A 155 -1.79 -6.07 6.90
N SER A 156 -2.80 -6.23 7.76
CA SER A 156 -2.63 -6.84 9.09
C SER A 156 -2.21 -8.31 9.03
N ILE A 157 -2.75 -9.09 8.09
CA ILE A 157 -2.43 -10.53 7.89
C ILE A 157 -1.04 -10.73 7.28
N THR A 158 -0.51 -9.72 6.59
CA THR A 158 0.86 -9.76 6.06
C THR A 158 1.88 -9.99 7.18
N ILE A 159 1.67 -9.45 8.39
CA ILE A 159 2.60 -9.60 9.52
C ILE A 159 2.75 -11.07 9.98
N PRO A 160 1.69 -11.79 10.39
CA PRO A 160 1.82 -13.19 10.80
C PRO A 160 2.28 -14.08 9.66
N LEU A 161 1.90 -13.77 8.42
CA LEU A 161 2.34 -14.52 7.26
C LEU A 161 3.84 -14.34 6.99
N LEU A 162 4.36 -13.12 7.14
CA LEU A 162 5.78 -12.81 7.04
C LEU A 162 6.56 -13.53 8.14
N TYR A 163 6.08 -13.47 9.38
CA TYR A 163 6.67 -14.22 10.49
C TYR A 163 6.72 -15.72 10.17
N HIS A 164 5.60 -16.30 9.71
CA HIS A 164 5.52 -17.70 9.30
C HIS A 164 6.51 -18.04 8.17
N TYR A 165 6.63 -17.17 7.16
CA TYR A 165 7.59 -17.33 6.07
C TYR A 165 9.03 -17.36 6.58
N LEU A 166 9.42 -16.43 7.45
CA LEU A 166 10.77 -16.38 8.02
C LEU A 166 11.07 -17.63 8.86
N ARG A 167 10.11 -18.10 9.66
CA ARG A 167 10.23 -19.36 10.41
C ARG A 167 10.37 -20.57 9.49
N THR A 168 9.63 -20.62 8.39
CA THR A 168 9.74 -21.66 7.35
C THR A 168 11.12 -21.62 6.64
N CYS A 169 11.75 -20.44 6.60
CA CYS A 169 13.13 -20.27 6.15
C CYS A 169 14.18 -20.63 7.21
N SER A 170 13.79 -21.23 8.35
CA SER A 170 14.67 -21.60 9.45
C SER A 170 15.40 -20.42 10.11
N VAL A 171 14.80 -19.23 10.06
CA VAL A 171 15.25 -18.03 10.79
C VAL A 171 14.79 -18.15 12.24
N SER A 172 15.59 -17.73 13.23
CA SER A 172 15.21 -17.80 14.66
C SER A 172 13.97 -16.96 14.98
N GLU A 173 13.33 -17.19 16.13
CA GLU A 173 12.12 -16.47 16.54
C GLU A 173 12.40 -14.98 16.74
N GLU A 174 13.52 -14.66 17.40
CA GLU A 174 13.98 -13.30 17.66
C GLU A 174 14.14 -12.51 16.36
N LEU A 175 14.86 -13.08 15.40
CA LEU A 175 15.12 -12.45 14.11
C LEU A 175 13.86 -12.39 13.25
N SER A 176 12.96 -13.37 13.36
CA SER A 176 11.67 -13.36 12.66
C SER A 176 10.76 -12.26 13.20
N LEU A 177 10.72 -12.05 14.52
CA LEU A 177 10.00 -10.93 15.14
C LEU A 177 10.59 -9.59 14.71
N CYS A 178 11.92 -9.44 14.76
CA CYS A 178 12.58 -8.21 14.35
C CYS A 178 12.32 -7.88 12.88
N GLY A 179 12.42 -8.87 11.98
CA GLY A 179 12.13 -8.68 10.56
C GLY A 179 10.66 -8.31 10.31
N SER A 180 9.74 -8.92 11.06
CA SER A 180 8.30 -8.61 10.96
C SER A 180 7.98 -7.20 11.49
N LEU A 181 8.61 -6.79 12.58
CA LEU A 181 8.46 -5.44 13.13
C LEU A 181 9.10 -4.37 12.25
N LEU A 182 10.27 -4.67 11.66
CA LEU A 182 10.94 -3.79 10.70
C LEU A 182 10.07 -3.57 9.46
N TRP A 183 9.42 -4.63 8.96
CA TRP A 183 8.42 -4.51 7.90
C TRP A 183 7.24 -3.62 8.33
N ALA A 184 6.63 -3.94 9.48
CA ALA A 184 5.45 -3.25 9.98
C ALA A 184 5.69 -1.75 10.26
N GLY A 185 6.89 -1.38 10.73
CA GLY A 185 7.26 0.02 11.00
C GLY A 185 7.91 0.75 9.83
N SER A 186 8.14 0.08 8.69
CA SER A 186 8.67 0.72 7.48
C SER A 186 7.67 1.75 6.95
N SER A 187 8.16 2.93 6.53
CA SER A 187 7.27 3.94 5.95
C SER A 187 6.73 3.50 4.59
N SER A 188 7.46 2.63 3.89
CA SER A 188 7.05 2.02 2.63
C SER A 188 5.80 1.17 2.81
N PHE A 189 5.77 0.32 3.85
CA PHE A 189 4.58 -0.46 4.17
C PHE A 189 3.42 0.42 4.65
N TYR A 190 3.70 1.40 5.51
CA TYR A 190 2.73 2.40 5.95
C TYR A 190 2.07 3.12 4.76
N ARG A 191 2.86 3.67 3.84
CA ARG A 191 2.34 4.36 2.65
C ARG A 191 1.54 3.44 1.73
N LEU A 192 1.98 2.19 1.55
CA LEU A 192 1.26 1.22 0.74
C LEU A 192 -0.17 1.02 1.26
N ASN A 193 -0.35 0.83 2.57
CA ASN A 193 -1.67 0.59 3.14
C ASN A 193 -2.49 1.90 3.34
N HIS A 194 -1.87 3.02 3.66
CA HIS A 194 -2.54 4.33 3.79
C HIS A 194 -2.88 5.02 2.47
N SER A 195 -2.32 4.53 1.36
CA SER A 195 -2.74 4.92 0.01
C SER A 195 -4.18 4.48 -0.31
N LEU A 196 -4.68 3.48 0.41
CA LEU A 196 -5.96 2.84 0.18
C LEU A 196 -6.15 2.29 -1.25
N HIS A 197 -5.09 1.76 -1.85
CA HIS A 197 -5.15 1.07 -3.13
C HIS A 197 -5.00 -0.46 -2.98
N PHE A 198 -5.45 -1.18 -4.00
CA PHE A 198 -5.51 -2.64 -4.03
C PHE A 198 -4.13 -3.33 -4.09
N GLU A 199 -3.05 -2.62 -4.37
CA GLU A 199 -1.67 -3.12 -4.36
C GLU A 199 -1.23 -3.59 -2.97
N VAL A 200 -1.97 -3.25 -1.91
CA VAL A 200 -1.80 -3.85 -0.57
C VAL A 200 -1.92 -5.38 -0.56
N LEU A 201 -2.55 -5.97 -1.58
CA LEU A 201 -2.64 -7.43 -1.77
C LEU A 201 -1.29 -8.05 -2.19
N VAL A 202 -0.37 -7.28 -2.77
CA VAL A 202 0.92 -7.75 -3.28
C VAL A 202 1.75 -8.42 -2.17
N PRO A 203 2.04 -7.79 -1.00
CA PRO A 203 2.78 -8.43 0.09
C PRO A 203 2.27 -9.82 0.47
N LEU A 204 0.96 -9.95 0.68
CA LEU A 204 0.33 -11.19 1.11
C LEU A 204 0.53 -12.28 0.05
N LEU A 205 0.18 -11.99 -1.20
CA LEU A 205 0.25 -12.97 -2.29
C LEU A 205 1.69 -13.34 -2.62
N CYS A 206 2.62 -12.38 -2.54
CA CYS A 206 4.07 -12.63 -2.65
C CYS A 206 4.55 -13.61 -1.57
N LEU A 207 4.14 -13.38 -0.32
CA LEU A 207 4.47 -14.28 0.79
C LEU A 207 3.89 -15.67 0.57
N CYS A 208 2.63 -15.80 0.13
CA CYS A 208 2.03 -17.09 -0.18
C CYS A 208 2.80 -17.83 -1.30
N VAL A 209 3.22 -17.13 -2.36
CA VAL A 209 4.10 -17.69 -3.41
C VAL A 209 5.41 -18.17 -2.78
N PHE A 210 6.10 -17.34 -2.00
CA PHE A 210 7.38 -17.68 -1.40
C PHE A 210 7.29 -18.82 -0.38
N ILE A 211 6.21 -18.90 0.40
CA ILE A 211 5.91 -20.02 1.31
C ILE A 211 5.68 -21.30 0.50
N GLY A 212 4.90 -21.22 -0.58
CA GLY A 212 4.68 -22.34 -1.50
C GLY A 212 5.98 -22.89 -2.08
N ILE A 213 6.86 -22.00 -2.54
CA ILE A 213 8.21 -22.35 -3.05
C ILE A 213 9.05 -22.99 -1.93
N GLN A 214 9.12 -22.34 -0.77
CA GLN A 214 9.96 -22.80 0.35
C GLN A 214 9.50 -24.18 0.88
N ARG A 215 8.19 -24.44 0.93
CA ARG A 215 7.62 -25.73 1.34
C ARG A 215 7.49 -26.73 0.20
N ARG A 216 7.85 -26.36 -1.03
CA ARG A 216 7.68 -27.14 -2.26
C ARG A 216 6.24 -27.63 -2.45
N LYS A 217 5.28 -26.76 -2.17
CA LYS A 217 3.84 -27.02 -2.32
C LYS A 217 3.35 -26.31 -3.58
N PHE A 218 3.44 -27.01 -4.71
CA PHE A 218 3.14 -26.47 -6.03
C PHE A 218 1.75 -25.83 -6.14
N TRP A 219 0.72 -26.44 -5.55
CA TRP A 219 -0.64 -25.90 -5.57
C TRP A 219 -0.73 -24.51 -4.92
N ILE A 220 0.01 -24.26 -3.83
CA ILE A 220 0.06 -22.94 -3.17
C ILE A 220 0.70 -21.93 -4.14
N VAL A 221 1.78 -22.32 -4.81
CA VAL A 221 2.46 -21.47 -5.80
C VAL A 221 1.50 -21.14 -6.95
N CYS A 222 0.84 -22.13 -7.55
CA CYS A 222 -0.14 -21.94 -8.62
C CYS A 222 -1.25 -20.95 -8.25
N VAL A 223 -1.95 -21.21 -7.14
CA VAL A 223 -3.10 -20.41 -6.74
C VAL A 223 -2.66 -18.98 -6.40
N SER A 224 -1.61 -18.85 -5.59
CA SER A 224 -1.13 -17.53 -5.16
C SER A 224 -0.58 -16.70 -6.32
N LEU A 225 0.13 -17.35 -7.26
CA LEU A 225 0.68 -16.67 -8.44
C LEU A 225 -0.45 -16.25 -9.39
N CYS A 226 -1.49 -17.07 -9.57
CA CYS A 226 -2.65 -16.70 -10.38
C CYS A 226 -3.30 -15.40 -9.86
N PHE A 227 -3.57 -15.31 -8.55
CA PHE A 227 -4.11 -14.09 -7.96
C PHE A 227 -3.13 -12.92 -8.03
N LEU A 228 -1.84 -13.16 -7.80
CA LEU A 228 -0.82 -12.10 -7.81
C LEU A 228 -0.68 -11.44 -9.17
N LEU A 229 -0.65 -12.22 -10.25
CA LEU A 229 -0.58 -11.70 -11.62
C LEU A 229 -1.85 -10.94 -12.01
N GLY A 230 -2.96 -11.22 -11.34
CA GLY A 230 -4.21 -10.47 -11.48
C GLY A 230 -4.25 -9.15 -10.70
N ILE A 231 -3.22 -8.77 -9.94
CA ILE A 231 -3.23 -7.49 -9.20
C ILE A 231 -2.80 -6.31 -10.06
N LYS A 232 -1.78 -6.48 -10.92
CA LYS A 232 -1.27 -5.46 -11.84
C LYS A 232 -0.66 -6.10 -13.08
N GLU A 233 -0.80 -5.42 -14.20
CA GLU A 233 -0.33 -5.82 -15.53
C GLU A 233 1.19 -6.02 -15.63
N ASP A 234 1.98 -5.27 -14.86
CA ASP A 234 3.45 -5.23 -14.93
C ASP A 234 4.15 -6.08 -13.85
N LEU A 235 3.43 -6.51 -12.80
CA LEU A 235 3.91 -7.50 -11.82
C LEU A 235 4.54 -8.76 -12.43
N PRO A 236 3.98 -9.37 -13.50
CA PRO A 236 4.59 -10.50 -14.18
C PRO A 236 6.04 -10.21 -14.62
N ILE A 237 6.35 -9.00 -15.10
CA ILE A 237 7.70 -8.62 -15.53
C ILE A 237 8.65 -8.66 -14.33
N TYR A 238 8.25 -8.06 -13.21
CA TYR A 238 9.08 -7.97 -12.01
C TYR A 238 9.31 -9.35 -11.39
N PHE A 239 8.29 -10.21 -11.38
CA PHE A 239 8.42 -11.59 -10.90
C PHE A 239 9.25 -12.47 -11.83
N ALA A 240 9.13 -12.32 -13.15
CA ALA A 240 9.99 -13.02 -14.10
C ALA A 240 11.45 -12.60 -13.93
N ALA A 241 11.71 -11.30 -13.78
CA ALA A 241 13.04 -10.74 -13.49
C ALA A 241 13.58 -11.23 -12.15
N LEU A 242 12.75 -11.39 -11.11
CA LEU A 242 13.21 -11.99 -9.86
C LEU A 242 13.54 -13.49 -10.03
N ALA A 243 12.65 -14.22 -10.70
CA ALA A 243 12.76 -15.67 -10.89
C ALA A 243 14.01 -16.06 -11.68
N ILE A 244 14.36 -15.34 -12.76
CA ILE A 244 15.54 -15.64 -13.59
C ILE A 244 16.84 -15.63 -12.77
N PHE A 245 16.98 -14.73 -11.78
CA PHE A 245 18.14 -14.70 -10.89
C PHE A 245 18.07 -15.73 -9.76
N LEU A 246 16.86 -16.12 -9.34
CA LEU A 246 16.67 -17.14 -8.30
C LEU A 246 16.82 -18.58 -8.81
N ILE A 247 16.60 -18.84 -10.10
CA ILE A 247 16.86 -20.13 -10.74
C ILE A 247 18.30 -20.64 -10.49
N PRO A 248 19.36 -19.85 -10.74
CA PRO A 248 20.73 -20.26 -10.43
C PRO A 248 21.10 -20.10 -8.94
N ALA A 249 20.56 -19.09 -8.26
CA ALA A 249 20.91 -18.80 -6.85
C ALA A 249 20.31 -19.81 -5.86
N ASP A 250 19.11 -20.32 -6.13
CA ASP A 250 18.38 -21.25 -5.27
C ASP A 250 18.24 -22.63 -5.91
N LYS A 251 19.37 -23.32 -6.11
CA LYS A 251 19.46 -24.64 -6.77
C LYS A 251 18.48 -25.68 -6.21
N LYS A 252 18.16 -25.60 -4.91
CA LYS A 252 17.26 -26.55 -4.24
C LYS A 252 15.78 -26.34 -4.57
N ARG A 253 15.36 -25.18 -5.08
CA ARG A 253 13.98 -24.88 -5.52
C ARG A 253 13.94 -24.39 -6.97
N LYS A 254 14.91 -24.85 -7.76
CA LYS A 254 15.07 -24.48 -9.17
C LYS A 254 13.80 -24.74 -9.98
N LYS A 255 13.12 -25.87 -9.73
CA LYS A 255 11.90 -26.26 -10.47
C LYS A 255 10.76 -25.28 -10.22
N GLU A 256 10.58 -24.86 -8.97
CA GLU A 256 9.56 -23.91 -8.56
C GLU A 256 9.83 -22.51 -9.15
N TRP A 257 11.10 -22.06 -9.17
CA TRP A 257 11.45 -20.78 -9.81
C TRP A 257 11.30 -20.80 -11.34
N ILE A 258 11.61 -21.91 -11.99
CA ILE A 258 11.34 -22.09 -13.43
C ILE A 258 9.83 -21.98 -13.69
N PHE A 259 9.01 -22.63 -12.86
CA PHE A 259 7.55 -22.54 -12.99
C PHE A 259 7.03 -21.11 -12.85
N VAL A 260 7.52 -20.36 -11.84
CA VAL A 260 7.17 -18.95 -11.66
C VAL A 260 7.55 -18.13 -12.89
N PHE A 261 8.80 -18.28 -13.38
CA PHE A 261 9.28 -17.59 -14.56
C PHE A 261 8.40 -17.88 -15.79
N SER A 262 8.18 -19.16 -16.10
CA SER A 262 7.38 -19.57 -17.26
C SER A 262 5.94 -19.06 -17.17
N THR A 263 5.33 -19.09 -16.00
CA THR A 263 3.96 -18.60 -15.80
C THR A 263 3.87 -17.08 -15.97
N CYS A 264 4.85 -16.32 -15.46
CA CYS A 264 4.89 -14.86 -15.61
C CYS A 264 5.07 -14.46 -17.08
N VAL A 265 5.97 -15.12 -17.81
CA VAL A 265 6.20 -14.90 -19.24
C VAL A 265 4.93 -15.26 -20.03
N PHE A 266 4.34 -16.43 -19.76
CA PHE A 266 3.10 -16.86 -20.41
C PHE A 266 1.95 -15.87 -20.17
N TYR A 267 1.77 -15.43 -18.94
CA TYR A 267 0.73 -14.46 -18.61
C TYR A 267 0.95 -13.14 -19.36
N TYR A 268 2.16 -12.57 -19.29
CA TYR A 268 2.44 -11.26 -19.87
C TYR A 268 2.34 -11.24 -21.41
N PHE A 269 2.84 -12.27 -22.09
CA PHE A 269 2.88 -12.29 -23.56
C PHE A 269 1.63 -12.87 -24.21
N ILE A 270 0.82 -13.66 -23.49
CA ILE A 270 -0.35 -14.34 -24.07
C ILE A 270 -1.64 -13.92 -23.37
N ILE A 271 -1.75 -14.11 -22.06
CA ILE A 271 -3.01 -13.88 -21.34
C ILE A 271 -3.35 -12.40 -21.25
N PHE A 272 -2.40 -11.55 -20.87
CA PHE A 272 -2.61 -10.12 -20.71
C PHE A 272 -3.10 -9.44 -21.99
N PRO A 273 -2.49 -9.65 -23.18
CA PRO A 273 -3.00 -9.08 -24.43
C PRO A 273 -4.45 -9.48 -24.74
N ILE A 274 -4.81 -10.77 -24.52
CA ILE A 274 -6.17 -11.27 -24.75
C ILE A 274 -7.16 -10.60 -23.79
N LEU A 275 -6.80 -10.46 -22.52
CA LEU A 275 -7.65 -9.79 -21.54
C LEU A 275 -7.80 -8.30 -21.85
N ASN A 276 -6.72 -7.63 -22.25
CA ASN A 276 -6.72 -6.21 -22.55
C ASN A 276 -7.58 -5.88 -23.77
N GLU A 277 -7.50 -6.69 -24.83
CA GLU A 277 -8.37 -6.55 -26.01
C GLU A 277 -9.86 -6.65 -25.65
N ARG A 278 -10.21 -7.55 -24.73
CA ARG A 278 -11.58 -7.72 -24.23
C ARG A 278 -12.03 -6.61 -23.28
N ALA A 279 -11.10 -6.00 -22.55
CA ALA A 279 -11.43 -4.97 -21.58
C ALA A 279 -11.79 -3.64 -22.28
N GLY A 280 -11.25 -3.38 -23.47
CA GLY A 280 -11.51 -2.19 -24.28
C GLY A 280 -10.34 -1.20 -24.25
N ILE A 281 -10.56 0.00 -24.78
CA ILE A 281 -9.53 1.03 -24.91
C ILE A 281 -9.49 1.87 -23.62
N SER A 282 -8.30 2.01 -23.02
CA SER A 282 -8.09 2.93 -21.90
C SER A 282 -8.27 4.39 -22.33
N ALA A 283 -8.80 5.22 -21.45
CA ALA A 283 -8.79 6.68 -21.64
C ALA A 283 -7.45 7.32 -21.23
N GLU A 284 -6.49 6.55 -20.69
CA GLU A 284 -5.22 7.08 -20.21
C GLU A 284 -4.13 7.18 -21.28
N ARG A 285 -3.24 8.13 -21.00
CA ARG A 285 -1.97 8.39 -21.67
C ARG A 285 -1.05 7.17 -21.58
N ASN A 286 -0.26 6.96 -22.64
CA ASN A 286 0.59 5.78 -22.75
C ASN A 286 1.72 5.84 -21.72
N TRP A 287 2.15 4.69 -21.15
CA TRP A 287 3.29 4.62 -20.22
C TRP A 287 4.52 5.35 -20.78
N LYS A 288 4.73 5.33 -22.12
CA LYS A 288 5.80 6.06 -22.82
C LYS A 288 5.89 7.56 -22.49
N GLU A 289 4.77 8.19 -22.12
CA GLU A 289 4.71 9.61 -21.76
C GLU A 289 5.37 9.88 -20.39
N TYR A 290 5.45 8.88 -19.50
CA TYR A 290 6.11 8.98 -18.19
C TYR A 290 7.64 9.06 -18.24
N TRP A 291 8.22 8.99 -19.44
CA TRP A 291 9.65 9.13 -19.69
C TRP A 291 9.97 10.30 -20.65
N ASP A 292 9.04 11.23 -20.88
CA ASP A 292 9.21 12.38 -21.80
C ASP A 292 9.69 11.93 -23.20
N ALA A 293 9.12 10.81 -23.67
CA ALA A 293 9.51 10.18 -24.94
C ALA A 293 8.78 10.80 -26.15
N GLU A 294 8.52 12.11 -26.14
CA GLU A 294 8.23 12.83 -27.37
C GLU A 294 9.53 12.91 -28.19
N ASN A 295 9.75 11.89 -29.02
CA ASN A 295 10.80 11.78 -30.04
C ASN A 295 12.28 11.74 -29.58
N LYS A 296 12.59 11.54 -28.29
CA LYS A 296 13.98 11.38 -27.82
C LYS A 296 14.42 9.91 -27.75
N ASN A 297 15.64 9.63 -28.21
CA ASN A 297 16.27 8.30 -28.10
C ASN A 297 16.38 7.87 -26.62
N PRO A 298 15.89 6.68 -26.21
CA PRO A 298 15.97 6.22 -24.81
C PRO A 298 17.38 6.28 -24.22
N ILE A 299 18.41 6.05 -25.04
CA ILE A 299 19.82 6.12 -24.63
C ILE A 299 20.20 7.57 -24.28
N SER A 300 19.73 8.57 -25.03
CA SER A 300 20.05 9.97 -24.72
C SER A 300 19.35 10.45 -23.46
N ILE A 301 18.10 10.02 -23.21
CA ILE A 301 17.38 10.28 -21.95
C ILE A 301 18.16 9.69 -20.76
N PHE A 302 18.58 8.43 -20.89
CA PHE A 302 19.39 7.76 -19.86
C PHE A 302 20.72 8.46 -19.60
N LEU A 303 21.47 8.81 -20.64
CA LEU A 303 22.73 9.52 -20.53
C LEU A 303 22.54 10.91 -19.90
N ASN A 304 21.53 11.66 -20.32
CA ASN A 304 21.19 12.96 -19.74
C ASN A 304 20.83 12.84 -18.26
N TYR A 305 20.10 11.79 -17.88
CA TYR A 305 19.75 11.54 -16.48
C TYR A 305 21.00 11.27 -15.63
N ILE A 306 21.93 10.43 -16.10
CA ILE A 306 23.17 10.09 -15.38
C ILE A 306 24.13 11.29 -15.32
N GLN A 307 24.17 12.11 -16.36
CA GLN A 307 25.02 13.29 -16.41
C GLN A 307 24.52 14.41 -15.50
N ASN A 308 23.20 14.50 -15.28
CA ASN A 308 22.60 15.49 -14.41
C ASN A 308 22.98 15.27 -12.92
N PRO A 309 23.64 16.23 -12.26
CA PRO A 309 24.11 16.08 -10.88
C PRO A 309 22.97 15.95 -9.86
N ASP A 310 21.84 16.63 -10.07
CA ASP A 310 20.69 16.57 -9.17
C ASP A 310 20.03 15.19 -9.22
N ASN A 311 19.86 14.62 -10.42
CA ASN A 311 19.32 13.29 -10.61
C ASN A 311 20.20 12.22 -9.93
N ARG A 312 21.54 12.33 -10.05
CA ARG A 312 22.48 11.47 -9.32
C ARG A 312 22.32 11.63 -7.81
N PHE A 313 22.23 12.85 -7.31
CA PHE A 313 22.05 13.12 -5.88
C PHE A 313 20.74 12.48 -5.37
N GLN A 314 19.62 12.66 -6.07
CA GLN A 314 18.34 12.07 -5.69
C GLN A 314 18.36 10.54 -5.75
N TYR A 315 19.02 9.95 -6.75
CA TYR A 315 19.18 8.50 -6.85
C TYR A 315 19.89 7.91 -5.61
N TRP A 316 21.06 8.46 -5.26
CA TRP A 316 21.83 8.02 -4.10
C TRP A 316 21.14 8.32 -2.77
N LYS A 317 20.48 9.48 -2.68
CA LYS A 317 19.60 9.82 -1.55
C LYS A 317 18.53 8.74 -1.37
N GLY A 318 17.86 8.33 -2.44
CA GLY A 318 16.85 7.29 -2.39
C GLY A 318 17.41 5.92 -1.95
N ILE A 319 18.58 5.49 -2.47
CA ILE A 319 19.22 4.24 -2.02
C ILE A 319 19.56 4.32 -0.54
N ARG A 320 20.13 5.44 -0.09
CA ARG A 320 20.46 5.70 1.31
C ARG A 320 19.20 5.60 2.16
N ASP A 321 18.14 6.31 1.79
CA ASP A 321 16.91 6.39 2.58
C ASP A 321 16.21 5.02 2.63
N LEU A 322 16.15 4.28 1.52
CA LEU A 322 15.67 2.90 1.55
C LEU A 322 16.56 2.03 2.44
N SER A 323 17.89 2.14 2.33
CA SER A 323 18.77 1.28 3.12
C SER A 323 18.70 1.58 4.62
N LEU A 324 18.58 2.85 5.01
CA LEU A 324 18.41 3.23 6.41
C LEU A 324 17.06 2.77 6.96
N GLU A 325 15.97 2.88 6.19
CA GLU A 325 14.64 2.39 6.55
C GLU A 325 14.67 0.90 6.97
N TRP A 326 15.41 0.10 6.20
CA TRP A 326 15.57 -1.34 6.43
C TRP A 326 16.81 -1.69 7.27
N GLY A 327 17.42 -0.72 7.95
CA GLY A 327 18.62 -0.91 8.77
C GLY A 327 19.76 -1.66 8.06
N PHE A 328 19.91 -1.41 6.76
CA PHE A 328 20.84 -2.02 5.80
C PHE A 328 20.61 -3.51 5.47
N TRP A 329 19.50 -4.11 5.90
CA TRP A 329 19.21 -5.51 5.59
C TRP A 329 19.01 -5.74 4.08
N ASN A 330 18.49 -4.73 3.38
CA ASN A 330 18.37 -4.73 1.92
C ASN A 330 19.70 -4.94 1.18
N LEU A 331 20.83 -4.47 1.73
CA LEU A 331 22.15 -4.61 1.12
C LEU A 331 22.77 -6.01 1.30
N THR A 332 22.10 -6.91 2.01
CA THR A 332 22.58 -8.29 2.23
C THR A 332 22.14 -9.29 1.15
N GLY A 333 21.38 -8.83 0.15
CA GLY A 333 20.68 -9.68 -0.82
C GLY A 333 21.55 -10.49 -1.79
N GLY A 334 22.87 -10.30 -1.81
CA GLY A 334 23.77 -10.99 -2.73
C GLY A 334 23.37 -10.80 -4.19
N TRP A 335 23.17 -11.89 -4.93
CA TRP A 335 22.76 -11.86 -6.34
C TRP A 335 21.40 -11.19 -6.59
N ILE A 336 20.52 -11.11 -5.60
CA ILE A 336 19.20 -10.47 -5.71
C ILE A 336 19.33 -8.95 -5.86
N LEU A 337 20.45 -8.37 -5.42
CA LEU A 337 20.71 -6.93 -5.54
C LEU A 337 20.75 -6.47 -6.99
N PHE A 338 21.23 -7.30 -7.91
CA PHE A 338 21.34 -6.91 -9.32
C PHE A 338 19.98 -6.61 -9.97
N PRO A 339 19.02 -7.57 -10.03
CA PRO A 339 17.69 -7.27 -10.58
C PRO A 339 16.96 -6.19 -9.77
N PHE A 340 17.19 -6.12 -8.45
CA PHE A 340 16.64 -5.06 -7.61
C PHE A 340 17.12 -3.67 -8.05
N PHE A 341 18.43 -3.46 -8.22
CA PHE A 341 18.99 -2.16 -8.61
C PHE A 341 18.64 -1.80 -10.05
N CYS A 342 18.53 -2.76 -10.97
CA CYS A 342 18.03 -2.52 -12.32
C CYS A 342 16.60 -1.98 -12.29
N LEU A 343 15.71 -2.64 -11.55
CA LEU A 343 14.32 -2.23 -11.41
C LEU A 343 14.21 -0.87 -10.71
N TYR A 344 14.87 -0.72 -9.58
CA TYR A 344 14.91 0.53 -8.82
C TYR A 344 15.41 1.71 -9.67
N SER A 345 16.44 1.48 -10.50
CA SER A 345 16.93 2.49 -11.44
C SER A 345 15.88 2.87 -12.47
N ALA A 346 15.17 1.90 -13.05
CA ALA A 346 14.14 2.18 -14.05
C ALA A 346 13.03 3.11 -13.51
N PHE A 347 12.59 2.90 -12.26
CA PHE A 347 11.64 3.80 -11.60
C PHE A 347 12.22 5.18 -11.35
N ARG A 348 13.47 5.26 -10.89
CA ARG A 348 14.14 6.53 -10.62
C ARG A 348 14.33 7.40 -11.88
N LEU A 349 14.30 6.81 -13.08
CA LEU A 349 14.36 7.53 -14.35
C LEU A 349 13.03 8.19 -14.76
N SER A 350 11.92 7.94 -14.06
CA SER A 350 10.64 8.54 -14.41
C SER A 350 10.62 10.06 -14.20
N VAL A 351 9.93 10.78 -15.09
CA VAL A 351 9.73 12.24 -14.92
C VAL A 351 8.69 12.56 -13.85
N HIS A 352 7.83 11.60 -13.51
CA HIS A 352 6.80 11.77 -12.50
C HIS A 352 7.37 11.56 -11.09
N PRO A 353 7.29 12.56 -10.18
CA PRO A 353 7.87 12.46 -8.85
C PRO A 353 7.37 11.25 -8.06
N TRP A 354 6.08 10.91 -8.14
CA TRP A 354 5.50 9.79 -7.38
C TRP A 354 6.01 8.41 -7.84
N VAL A 355 6.24 8.22 -9.14
CA VAL A 355 6.86 7.00 -9.69
C VAL A 355 8.35 6.97 -9.34
N ARG A 356 9.04 8.09 -9.53
CA ARG A 356 10.47 8.26 -9.24
C ARG A 356 10.80 7.99 -7.78
N ASP A 357 10.00 8.54 -6.88
CA ASP A 357 10.20 8.43 -5.44
C ASP A 357 9.57 7.17 -4.84
N LEU A 358 8.94 6.33 -5.67
CA LEU A 358 8.25 5.09 -5.27
C LEU A 358 7.26 5.38 -4.14
N TYR A 359 6.55 6.48 -4.30
CA TYR A 359 5.68 7.04 -3.29
C TYR A 359 4.36 6.25 -3.23
N SER A 360 3.71 6.21 -2.07
CA SER A 360 2.39 5.57 -1.93
C SER A 360 2.40 4.08 -2.35
N TYR A 361 1.44 3.65 -3.17
CA TYR A 361 1.34 2.30 -3.69
C TYR A 361 2.44 1.93 -4.68
N TYR A 362 3.14 2.89 -5.32
CA TYR A 362 4.18 2.64 -6.33
C TYR A 362 5.42 1.88 -5.81
N VAL A 363 5.49 1.59 -4.51
CA VAL A 363 6.51 0.68 -3.94
C VAL A 363 6.25 -0.80 -4.26
N TYR A 364 5.05 -1.17 -4.70
CA TYR A 364 4.66 -2.56 -4.98
C TYR A 364 5.65 -3.38 -5.84
N PRO A 365 6.33 -2.81 -6.86
CA PRO A 365 7.31 -3.53 -7.68
C PRO A 365 8.49 -4.05 -6.87
N LEU A 366 8.84 -3.37 -5.77
CA LEU A 366 9.98 -3.72 -4.91
C LEU A 366 9.63 -4.72 -3.82
N ILE A 367 8.35 -4.88 -3.47
CA ILE A 367 7.88 -5.73 -2.37
C ILE A 367 8.44 -7.16 -2.42
N PRO A 368 8.48 -7.87 -3.57
CA PRO A 368 9.06 -9.21 -3.65
C PRO A 368 10.53 -9.24 -3.20
N PHE A 369 11.30 -8.21 -3.56
CA PHE A 369 12.70 -8.08 -3.19
C PHE A 369 12.86 -7.73 -1.71
N LEU A 370 12.06 -6.79 -1.19
CA LEU A 370 12.10 -6.38 0.22
C LEU A 370 11.82 -7.53 1.18
N ILE A 371 10.84 -8.39 0.85
CA ILE A 371 10.56 -9.61 1.65
C ILE A 371 11.76 -10.57 1.63
N LEU A 372 12.39 -10.77 0.47
CA LEU A 372 13.58 -11.62 0.36
C LEU A 372 14.78 -11.02 1.11
N PHE A 373 14.90 -9.70 1.14
CA PHE A 373 15.94 -9.02 1.90
C PHE A 373 15.79 -9.18 3.41
N LEU A 374 14.57 -9.30 3.93
CA LEU A 374 14.36 -9.67 5.32
C LEU A 374 14.92 -11.07 5.61
N LYS A 375 14.69 -12.03 4.71
CA LYS A 375 15.29 -13.37 4.82
C LYS A 375 16.82 -13.31 4.73
N THR A 376 17.40 -12.62 3.75
CA THR A 376 18.86 -12.58 3.61
C THR A 376 19.53 -11.81 4.74
N GLY A 377 18.89 -10.74 5.23
CA GLY A 377 19.37 -9.94 6.35
C GLY A 377 19.43 -10.75 7.64
N THR A 378 18.38 -11.51 7.94
CA THR A 378 18.39 -12.40 9.12
C THR A 378 19.42 -13.51 9.02
N VAL A 379 19.61 -14.11 7.84
CA VAL A 379 20.69 -15.10 7.59
C VAL A 379 22.07 -14.47 7.79
N TRP A 380 22.29 -13.28 7.23
CA TRP A 380 23.56 -12.56 7.35
C TRP A 380 23.90 -12.23 8.81
N ILE A 381 22.92 -11.75 9.58
CA ILE A 381 23.10 -11.47 11.01
C ILE A 381 23.45 -12.74 11.76
N ARG A 382 22.69 -13.83 11.55
CA ARG A 382 22.96 -15.12 12.18
C ARG A 382 24.40 -15.56 11.92
N ASP A 383 24.82 -15.57 10.66
CA ASP A 383 26.16 -16.04 10.28
C ASP A 383 27.27 -15.17 10.92
N ARG A 384 27.06 -13.86 11.07
CA ARG A 384 28.01 -12.94 11.74
C ARG A 384 28.01 -13.07 13.26
N THR A 385 26.88 -13.42 13.86
CA THR A 385 26.78 -13.65 15.30
C THR A 385 27.33 -15.02 15.71
N ASP A 386 27.16 -16.05 14.86
CA ASP A 386 27.56 -17.43 15.12
C ASP A 386 29.01 -17.72 14.72
N ASN A 387 29.49 -17.19 13.59
CA ASN A 387 30.82 -17.47 13.04
C ASN A 387 31.76 -16.25 13.09
N SER A 388 31.96 -15.63 14.26
CA SER A 388 32.88 -14.49 14.37
C SER A 388 34.35 -14.92 14.29
N LYS A 389 34.87 -15.12 13.07
CA LYS A 389 36.31 -15.32 12.80
C LYS A 389 37.15 -14.04 12.99
N THR A 390 36.51 -12.89 13.20
CA THR A 390 37.19 -11.61 13.45
C THR A 390 37.57 -11.45 14.93
N LYS A 391 38.87 -11.27 15.19
CA LYS A 391 39.51 -11.22 16.53
C LYS A 391 38.91 -10.20 17.51
N PHE A 392 38.36 -9.09 17.02
CA PHE A 392 37.74 -8.03 17.84
C PHE A 392 36.34 -8.41 18.36
N LEU A 393 35.62 -9.26 17.62
CA LEU A 393 34.27 -9.70 17.98
C LEU A 393 34.30 -11.04 18.72
N SER A 394 35.37 -11.83 18.66
CA SER A 394 35.42 -13.14 19.31
C SER A 394 35.33 -13.08 20.85
N SER A 395 35.63 -11.94 21.47
CA SER A 395 35.52 -11.73 22.94
C SER A 395 34.10 -11.36 23.43
N VAL A 396 33.19 -11.02 22.52
CA VAL A 396 31.82 -10.60 22.84
C VAL A 396 30.84 -11.76 22.67
N SER A 397 29.96 -12.00 23.66
CA SER A 397 28.96 -13.07 23.58
C SER A 397 28.00 -12.88 22.40
N LYS A 398 27.48 -13.99 21.88
CA LYS A 398 26.51 -14.00 20.77
C LYS A 398 25.31 -13.08 21.05
N GLU A 399 24.75 -13.12 22.26
CA GLU A 399 23.57 -12.31 22.59
C GLU A 399 23.89 -10.82 22.54
N LYS A 400 25.05 -10.38 23.06
CA LYS A 400 25.47 -8.98 23.02
C LYS A 400 25.65 -8.46 21.60
N LYS A 401 26.23 -9.27 20.71
CA LYS A 401 26.36 -8.93 19.27
C LYS A 401 24.99 -8.74 18.64
N LEU A 402 24.07 -9.66 18.89
CA LEU A 402 22.71 -9.61 18.38
C LEU A 402 21.99 -8.34 18.87
N VAL A 403 22.04 -8.05 20.18
CA VAL A 403 21.45 -6.83 20.77
C VAL A 403 21.98 -5.58 20.07
N PHE A 404 23.30 -5.48 19.92
CA PHE A 404 23.95 -4.33 19.31
C PHE A 404 23.51 -4.12 17.86
N ILE A 405 23.49 -5.19 17.04
CA ILE A 405 23.04 -5.13 15.65
C ILE A 405 21.57 -4.70 15.58
N LEU A 406 20.70 -5.26 16.44
CA LEU A 406 19.28 -4.92 16.44
C LEU A 406 19.03 -3.46 16.86
N ILE A 407 19.73 -2.97 17.89
CA ILE A 407 19.68 -1.56 18.29
C ILE A 407 20.10 -0.68 17.12
N LEU A 408 21.20 -1.00 16.44
CA LEU A 408 21.66 -0.23 15.29
C LEU A 408 20.64 -0.25 14.15
N THR A 409 20.08 -1.42 13.81
CA THR A 409 19.05 -1.57 12.77
C THR A 409 17.84 -0.67 13.06
N PHE A 410 17.26 -0.75 14.26
CA PHE A 410 16.09 0.06 14.59
C PHE A 410 16.41 1.54 14.77
N PHE A 411 17.59 1.89 15.29
CA PHE A 411 18.04 3.29 15.37
C PHE A 411 18.09 3.95 14.00
N LEU A 412 18.68 3.26 13.01
CA LEU A 412 18.76 3.76 11.63
C LEU A 412 17.37 3.87 10.99
N SER A 413 16.50 2.91 11.25
CA SER A 413 15.11 2.93 10.77
C SER A 413 14.33 4.13 11.35
N ILE A 414 14.41 4.35 12.67
CA ILE A 414 13.81 5.52 13.34
C ILE A 414 14.37 6.83 12.78
N TYR A 415 15.70 6.93 12.65
CA TYR A 415 16.37 8.11 12.12
C TYR A 415 15.92 8.45 10.70
N ARG A 416 15.77 7.44 9.84
CA ARG A 416 15.25 7.70 8.50
C ARG A 416 13.79 8.10 8.57
N ASN A 417 12.97 7.36 9.31
CA ASN A 417 11.54 7.65 9.41
C ASN A 417 11.27 9.02 10.02
N SER A 418 12.18 9.58 10.85
CA SER A 418 12.05 10.95 11.36
C SER A 418 12.23 12.04 10.31
N LYS A 419 12.77 11.69 9.14
CA LYS A 419 12.91 12.59 7.99
C LYS A 419 11.75 12.50 7.00
N GLU A 420 10.86 11.53 7.19
CA GLU A 420 9.69 11.37 6.35
C GLU A 420 8.62 12.37 6.77
N THR A 421 8.18 13.22 5.84
CA THR A 421 7.28 14.33 6.15
C THR A 421 5.82 13.89 6.23
N GLU A 422 5.47 12.78 5.58
CA GLU A 422 4.11 12.26 5.47
C GLU A 422 3.95 10.92 6.20
N TYR A 423 4.75 10.72 7.26
CA TYR A 423 4.67 9.55 8.12
C TYR A 423 4.57 9.97 9.60
N PRO A 424 3.34 10.06 10.16
CA PRO A 424 2.06 9.71 9.54
C PRO A 424 1.49 10.78 8.58
N ILE A 425 0.53 10.39 7.76
CA ILE A 425 -0.24 11.30 6.90
C ILE A 425 -1.10 12.19 7.78
N VAL A 426 -0.97 13.51 7.61
CA VAL A 426 -1.75 14.49 8.38
C VAL A 426 -3.09 14.72 7.71
N LEU A 427 -4.16 14.28 8.38
CA LEU A 427 -5.54 14.49 7.95
C LEU A 427 -6.17 15.70 8.68
N SER A 428 -7.10 16.38 8.02
CA SER A 428 -7.81 17.54 8.57
C SER A 428 -9.32 17.27 8.61
N PRO A 429 -9.80 16.46 9.57
CA PRO A 429 -11.19 16.05 9.64
C PRO A 429 -12.13 17.24 9.87
N LYS A 430 -13.27 17.24 9.18
CA LYS A 430 -14.30 18.28 9.24
C LYS A 430 -15.64 17.68 9.70
N PRO A 431 -15.74 17.22 10.96
CA PRO A 431 -16.87 16.41 11.44
C PRO A 431 -18.22 17.13 11.30
N ASN A 432 -18.27 18.43 11.55
CA ASN A 432 -19.51 19.21 11.39
C ASN A 432 -20.02 19.21 9.94
N GLN A 433 -19.11 19.32 8.97
CA GLN A 433 -19.46 19.29 7.55
C GLN A 433 -19.84 17.88 7.11
N ALA A 434 -19.17 16.85 7.63
CA ALA A 434 -19.52 15.46 7.37
C ALA A 434 -20.93 15.12 7.91
N ILE A 435 -21.26 15.58 9.12
CA ILE A 435 -22.60 15.42 9.72
C ILE A 435 -23.66 16.16 8.90
N GLU A 436 -23.39 17.40 8.52
CA GLU A 436 -24.27 18.21 7.66
C GLU A 436 -24.55 17.51 6.33
N LEU A 437 -23.52 17.00 5.66
CA LEU A 437 -23.64 16.25 4.41
C LEU A 437 -24.46 14.97 4.58
N LYS A 438 -24.17 14.18 5.62
CA LYS A 438 -24.90 12.95 5.94
C LYS A 438 -26.39 13.24 6.18
N ASP A 439 -26.74 14.37 6.77
CA ASP A 439 -28.12 14.75 6.98
C ASP A 439 -28.85 15.17 5.68
N ILE A 440 -28.15 15.85 4.76
CA ILE A 440 -28.68 16.15 3.43
C ILE A 440 -28.95 14.86 2.66
N LEU A 441 -28.02 13.92 2.68
CA LEU A 441 -28.09 12.67 1.92
C LEU A 441 -29.30 11.78 2.26
N LYS A 442 -29.87 11.89 3.48
CA LYS A 442 -31.10 11.18 3.88
C LYS A 442 -32.31 11.47 2.98
N HIS A 443 -32.28 12.58 2.24
CA HIS A 443 -33.37 12.97 1.33
C HIS A 443 -33.34 12.23 0.00
N ILE A 444 -32.24 11.54 -0.33
CA ILE A 444 -32.10 10.78 -1.57
C ILE A 444 -32.62 9.36 -1.31
N PRO A 445 -33.71 8.93 -1.99
CA PRO A 445 -34.18 7.55 -1.88
C PRO A 445 -33.14 6.56 -2.40
N GLU A 446 -33.09 5.35 -1.82
CA GLU A 446 -32.23 4.27 -2.31
C GLU A 446 -32.55 3.90 -3.76
N GLY A 447 -31.55 3.47 -4.53
CA GLY A 447 -31.69 3.09 -5.94
C GLY A 447 -31.69 4.26 -6.94
N ASN A 448 -31.94 5.49 -6.50
CA ASN A 448 -31.93 6.65 -7.40
C ASN A 448 -30.52 7.07 -7.79
N SER A 449 -30.35 7.48 -9.05
CA SER A 449 -29.07 7.96 -9.59
C SER A 449 -28.70 9.35 -9.10
N VAL A 450 -27.44 9.50 -8.67
CA VAL A 450 -26.92 10.74 -8.08
C VAL A 450 -25.73 11.26 -8.88
N SER A 451 -25.81 12.51 -9.35
CA SER A 451 -24.67 13.29 -9.79
C SER A 451 -24.00 13.93 -8.58
N ALA A 452 -22.74 13.58 -8.28
CA ALA A 452 -22.02 14.12 -7.12
C ALA A 452 -20.61 14.60 -7.48
N GLY A 453 -20.08 15.58 -6.75
CA GLY A 453 -18.65 15.91 -6.80
C GLY A 453 -17.79 14.69 -6.40
N PHE A 454 -16.54 14.64 -6.86
CA PHE A 454 -15.62 13.53 -6.55
C PHE A 454 -15.43 13.37 -5.03
N HIS A 455 -15.16 14.46 -4.32
CA HIS A 455 -14.99 14.50 -2.86
C HIS A 455 -16.25 14.18 -2.05
N LEU A 456 -17.45 14.32 -2.64
CA LEU A 456 -18.73 14.00 -2.00
C LEU A 456 -19.20 12.58 -2.29
N SER A 457 -18.74 12.00 -3.39
CA SER A 457 -19.11 10.66 -3.84
C SER A 457 -18.90 9.56 -2.80
N PRO A 458 -17.83 9.55 -1.97
CA PRO A 458 -17.69 8.55 -0.91
C PRO A 458 -18.87 8.52 0.08
N PHE A 459 -19.53 9.66 0.34
CA PHE A 459 -20.60 9.77 1.34
C PHE A 459 -21.94 9.25 0.84
N VAL A 460 -22.17 9.25 -0.47
CA VAL A 460 -23.44 8.77 -1.03
C VAL A 460 -23.57 7.27 -0.77
N SER A 461 -24.76 6.80 -0.43
CA SER A 461 -25.00 5.37 -0.16
C SER A 461 -24.50 4.48 -1.31
N LEU A 462 -23.96 3.31 -0.96
CA LEU A 462 -23.52 2.30 -1.92
C LEU A 462 -24.69 1.71 -2.73
N LYS A 463 -25.93 1.85 -2.23
CA LYS A 463 -27.16 1.44 -2.94
C LYS A 463 -27.62 2.44 -3.99
N ASN A 464 -26.99 3.61 -4.04
CA ASN A 464 -27.27 4.63 -5.05
C ASN A 464 -26.16 4.62 -6.11
N PRO A 465 -26.49 4.50 -7.41
CA PRO A 465 -25.50 4.67 -8.45
C PRO A 465 -25.06 6.13 -8.49
N VAL A 466 -23.74 6.35 -8.45
CA VAL A 466 -23.15 7.70 -8.40
C VAL A 466 -22.36 7.98 -9.65
N TYR A 467 -22.60 9.16 -10.20
CA TYR A 467 -22.00 9.67 -11.40
C TYR A 467 -21.21 10.93 -11.04
N PRO A 468 -19.87 10.93 -11.19
CA PRO A 468 -19.10 12.12 -10.88
C PRO A 468 -19.50 13.26 -11.82
N ILE A 469 -19.70 14.45 -11.24
CA ILE A 469 -20.03 15.65 -12.01
C ILE A 469 -18.82 16.04 -12.86
N ARG A 470 -19.07 16.23 -14.16
CA ARG A 470 -18.13 16.77 -15.14
C ARG A 470 -18.83 17.85 -15.95
N GLU A 471 -18.06 18.81 -16.48
CA GLU A 471 -18.59 19.98 -17.18
C GLU A 471 -19.60 19.64 -18.29
N ASN A 472 -19.35 18.55 -19.03
CA ASN A 472 -20.10 18.13 -20.21
C ASN A 472 -21.12 17.01 -19.98
N ARG A 473 -21.25 16.45 -18.76
CA ARG A 473 -22.17 15.33 -18.50
C ARG A 473 -23.56 15.80 -18.09
N GLU A 474 -24.62 15.11 -18.54
CA GLU A 474 -25.99 15.41 -18.13
C GLU A 474 -26.23 15.15 -16.63
N TRP A 475 -27.12 15.93 -16.02
CA TRP A 475 -27.52 15.75 -14.63
C TRP A 475 -28.33 14.47 -14.48
N LYS A 476 -28.01 13.65 -13.48
CA LYS A 476 -28.86 12.53 -13.06
C LYS A 476 -30.03 13.03 -12.22
N GLU A 477 -30.88 12.11 -11.77
CA GLU A 477 -32.11 12.47 -11.05
C GLU A 477 -31.83 13.35 -9.83
N TRP A 478 -30.81 13.02 -9.05
CA TRP A 478 -30.39 13.81 -7.89
C TRP A 478 -29.02 14.44 -8.15
N ILE A 479 -28.84 15.68 -7.70
CA ILE A 479 -27.58 16.41 -7.88
C ILE A 479 -27.11 16.92 -6.52
N LEU A 480 -25.91 16.51 -6.13
CA LEU A 480 -25.27 16.84 -4.87
C LEU A 480 -23.97 17.61 -5.11
N LEU A 481 -23.86 18.80 -4.54
CA LEU A 481 -22.73 19.70 -4.78
C LEU A 481 -22.22 20.35 -3.51
N ASP A 482 -20.94 20.70 -3.56
CA ASP A 482 -20.27 21.62 -2.64
C ASP A 482 -20.09 22.93 -3.39
N ARG A 483 -20.56 24.04 -2.79
CA ARG A 483 -20.52 25.36 -3.41
C ARG A 483 -19.14 25.99 -3.45
N GLU A 484 -18.20 25.47 -2.66
CA GLU A 484 -16.88 26.07 -2.44
C GLU A 484 -15.73 25.23 -2.99
N TYR A 485 -15.99 23.98 -3.39
CA TYR A 485 -14.94 23.05 -3.77
C TYR A 485 -14.52 23.19 -5.23
N ASN A 486 -13.27 23.55 -5.45
CA ASN A 486 -12.63 23.46 -6.76
C ASN A 486 -11.70 22.25 -6.77
N SER A 487 -11.79 21.42 -7.80
CA SER A 487 -10.83 20.35 -8.08
C SER A 487 -10.13 20.59 -9.42
N PRO A 488 -9.03 19.87 -9.70
CA PRO A 488 -8.42 19.87 -11.03
C PRO A 488 -9.38 19.48 -12.17
N TYR A 489 -10.47 18.77 -11.84
CA TYR A 489 -11.45 18.27 -12.80
C TYR A 489 -12.74 19.09 -12.83
N LEU A 490 -12.90 20.05 -11.93
CA LEU A 490 -14.21 20.60 -11.60
C LEU A 490 -14.14 21.98 -10.95
N SER A 491 -14.53 23.02 -11.68
CA SER A 491 -14.72 24.37 -11.12
C SER A 491 -16.12 24.52 -10.53
N SER A 492 -16.20 24.83 -9.23
CA SER A 492 -17.47 25.12 -8.55
C SER A 492 -18.21 26.27 -9.24
N VAL A 493 -17.50 27.29 -9.69
CA VAL A 493 -18.12 28.46 -10.34
C VAL A 493 -18.81 28.08 -11.66
N GLN A 494 -18.12 27.32 -12.51
CA GLN A 494 -18.68 26.91 -13.80
C GLN A 494 -19.89 25.98 -13.63
N ILE A 495 -19.81 25.05 -12.67
CA ILE A 495 -20.97 24.19 -12.36
C ILE A 495 -22.13 25.00 -11.81
N LEU A 496 -21.88 25.89 -10.85
CA LEU A 496 -22.94 26.70 -10.25
C LEU A 496 -23.64 27.55 -11.32
N ASN A 497 -22.89 28.15 -12.24
CA ASN A 497 -23.47 28.86 -13.38
C ASN A 497 -24.37 27.96 -14.24
N ARG A 498 -23.94 26.72 -14.51
CA ARG A 498 -24.74 25.74 -15.25
C ARG A 498 -26.01 25.34 -14.49
N ILE A 499 -25.90 25.11 -13.18
CA ILE A 499 -27.04 24.78 -12.32
C ILE A 499 -28.03 25.93 -12.29
N ASP A 500 -27.55 27.16 -12.06
CA ASP A 500 -28.40 28.33 -12.01
C ASP A 500 -29.14 28.47 -13.34
N ALA A 501 -28.45 28.33 -14.47
CA ALA A 501 -29.11 28.33 -15.79
C ALA A 501 -30.18 27.23 -15.93
N ASP A 502 -29.91 26.01 -15.45
CA ASP A 502 -30.86 24.90 -15.54
C ASP A 502 -32.02 25.01 -14.53
N VAL A 503 -31.82 25.63 -13.37
CA VAL A 503 -32.88 26.00 -12.41
C VAL A 503 -33.78 27.09 -13.00
N HIS A 504 -33.20 28.14 -13.60
CA HIS A 504 -33.97 29.20 -14.27
C HIS A 504 -34.80 28.65 -15.44
N LYS A 505 -34.29 27.64 -16.14
CA LYS A 505 -35.01 26.91 -17.20
C LYS A 505 -36.03 25.89 -16.67
N GLY A 506 -36.20 25.77 -15.35
CA GLY A 506 -37.11 24.82 -14.71
C GLY A 506 -36.72 23.35 -14.84
N LYS A 507 -35.50 23.04 -15.32
CA LYS A 507 -35.00 21.66 -15.45
C LYS A 507 -34.63 21.06 -14.10
N LEU A 508 -34.14 21.87 -13.17
CA LEU A 508 -33.76 21.46 -11.82
C LEU A 508 -34.61 22.20 -10.79
N ARG A 509 -34.87 21.54 -9.65
CA ARG A 509 -35.48 22.18 -8.48
C ARG A 509 -34.64 21.96 -7.23
N TRP A 510 -34.63 22.98 -6.37
CA TRP A 510 -34.00 22.90 -5.05
C TRP A 510 -34.78 21.96 -4.13
N VAL A 511 -34.09 21.02 -3.50
CA VAL A 511 -34.66 20.16 -2.45
C VAL A 511 -34.18 20.60 -1.09
N ARG A 512 -32.86 20.80 -0.96
CA ARG A 512 -32.25 21.28 0.28
C ARG A 512 -31.03 22.14 -0.04
N LYS A 513 -30.86 23.20 0.72
CA LYS A 513 -29.72 24.10 0.60
C LYS A 513 -29.21 24.41 2.00
N THR A 514 -27.90 24.29 2.16
CA THR A 514 -27.19 24.72 3.36
C THR A 514 -26.20 25.81 2.99
N ASN A 515 -25.39 26.26 3.94
CA ASN A 515 -24.35 27.25 3.67
C ASN A 515 -23.38 26.71 2.62
N ARG A 516 -22.99 25.44 2.74
CA ARG A 516 -21.96 24.81 1.91
C ARG A 516 -22.48 23.84 0.86
N PHE A 517 -23.43 22.99 1.20
CA PHE A 517 -23.91 21.91 0.33
C PHE A 517 -25.28 22.19 -0.26
N CYS A 518 -25.47 21.70 -1.48
CA CYS A 518 -26.66 21.86 -2.29
C CYS A 518 -27.19 20.50 -2.72
N LEU A 519 -28.49 20.27 -2.53
CA LEU A 519 -29.21 19.12 -3.07
C LEU A 519 -30.34 19.58 -3.98
N LEU A 520 -30.26 19.16 -5.24
CA LEU A 520 -31.26 19.43 -6.26
C LEU A 520 -31.82 18.12 -6.81
N ARG A 521 -33.00 18.22 -7.42
CA ARG A 521 -33.63 17.13 -8.17
C ARG A 521 -33.97 17.58 -9.57
N SER A 522 -33.75 16.69 -10.54
CA SER A 522 -34.18 16.92 -11.91
C SER A 522 -35.71 16.82 -12.04
N ASN A 523 -36.30 17.74 -12.80
CA ASN A 523 -37.71 17.72 -13.17
C ASN A 523 -37.97 16.93 -14.46
N THR A 524 -36.92 16.62 -15.24
CA THR A 524 -37.05 15.71 -16.38
C THR A 524 -37.29 14.30 -15.85
N LYS A 525 -38.42 13.69 -16.22
CA LYS A 525 -38.62 12.25 -16.01
C LYS A 525 -37.51 11.53 -16.76
N PHE A 526 -36.57 10.95 -16.02
CA PHE A 526 -35.65 9.98 -16.57
C PHE A 526 -36.48 8.77 -17.02
N SER A 527 -36.72 8.66 -18.32
CA SER A 527 -36.93 7.36 -18.94
C SER A 527 -35.67 6.55 -18.63
N GLY A 528 -35.81 5.45 -17.89
CA GLY A 528 -34.69 4.58 -17.53
C GLY A 528 -33.91 4.07 -18.76
N PRO A 529 -32.75 3.44 -18.55
CA PRO A 529 -32.00 2.82 -19.64
C PRO A 529 -32.83 1.82 -20.44
#